data_AF-A0A7S2AGM0-F1
#
_entry.id   AF-A0A7S2AGM0-F1
#
_cell.length_a   1.000
_cell.length_b   1.000
_cell.length_c   1.000
_cell.angle_alpha   90.00
_cell.angle_beta   90.00
_cell.angle_gamma   90.00
#
_symmetry.space_group_name_H-M   'P 1'
#
loop_
_entity.id
_entity.type
_entity.pdbx_description
1 polymer ?
#
loop_
_entity_poly.entity_id
_entity_poly.type
_entity_poly.pdbx_seq_one_letter_code
_entity_poly.pdbx_strand_id
1 'polypeptide(L)'
;DVEGGGATTFHHVELAVKPKAGMALLFFPSFRNGRPDPRTLHEAEEPTDGDKYIMQLWIAGAVDKNAVPATPVPSTPAQTKPKVKTTPAKKKKKTAAPKR
;
A
#
# COMPACT_ATOMS: atom_id res chain seq x y z
N ASP A 1 2.44 3.27 -22.63
CA ASP A 1 1.40 2.56 -21.86
C ASP A 1 2.07 1.51 -20.99
N VAL A 2 1.32 0.77 -20.16
CA VAL A 2 1.82 -0.43 -19.46
C VAL A 2 0.99 -1.63 -19.91
N GLU A 3 1.67 -2.71 -20.30
CA GLU A 3 1.02 -3.87 -20.91
C GLU A 3 0.28 -4.70 -19.86
N GLY A 4 0.93 -4.99 -18.73
CA GLY A 4 0.38 -5.78 -17.62
C GLY A 4 0.62 -5.16 -16.23
N GLY A 5 -0.36 -5.34 -15.33
CA GLY A 5 -0.30 -4.82 -13.96
C GLY A 5 -0.31 -3.29 -13.91
N GLY A 6 0.34 -2.73 -12.89
CA GLY A 6 0.60 -1.29 -12.84
C GLY A 6 -0.63 -0.42 -12.56
N ALA A 7 -1.75 -0.98 -12.10
CA ALA A 7 -2.96 -0.20 -11.83
C ALA A 7 -2.77 0.80 -10.67
N THR A 8 -3.60 1.83 -10.63
CA THR A 8 -3.86 2.58 -9.39
C THR A 8 -5.16 2.04 -8.80
N THR A 9 -5.06 1.39 -7.64
CA THR A 9 -6.17 0.64 -7.05
C THR A 9 -6.66 1.30 -5.77
N PHE A 10 -7.97 1.45 -5.65
CA PHE A 10 -8.68 1.98 -4.48
C PHE A 10 -9.46 0.85 -3.81
N HIS A 11 -8.88 0.27 -2.78
CA HIS A 11 -9.38 -0.95 -2.13
C HIS A 11 -10.77 -0.77 -1.50
N HIS A 12 -11.09 0.41 -0.98
CA HIS A 12 -12.37 0.67 -0.30
C HIS A 12 -13.57 0.87 -1.24
N VAL A 13 -13.33 1.05 -2.54
CA VAL A 13 -14.37 1.27 -3.54
C VAL A 13 -14.27 0.31 -4.72
N GLU A 14 -13.46 -0.75 -4.59
CA GLU A 14 -13.30 -1.82 -5.59
C GLU A 14 -13.00 -1.27 -7.00
N LEU A 15 -12.17 -0.23 -7.08
CA LEU A 15 -11.80 0.43 -8.33
C LEU A 15 -10.31 0.24 -8.64
N ALA A 16 -10.00 -0.24 -9.83
CA ALA A 16 -8.64 -0.29 -10.37
C ALA A 16 -8.57 0.47 -11.69
N VAL A 17 -7.66 1.45 -11.77
CA VAL A 17 -7.47 2.28 -12.96
C VAL A 17 -6.21 1.84 -13.69
N LYS A 18 -6.38 1.30 -14.91
CA LYS A 18 -5.25 0.90 -15.76
C LYS A 18 -4.47 2.14 -16.23
N PRO A 19 -3.13 2.16 -16.13
CA PRO A 19 -2.32 3.24 -16.67
C PRO A 19 -2.43 3.30 -18.20
N LYS A 20 -2.65 4.50 -18.71
CA LYS A 20 -2.68 4.79 -20.15
C LYS A 20 -1.92 6.09 -20.42
N ALA A 21 -1.02 6.07 -21.39
CA ALA A 21 -0.17 7.22 -21.69
C ALA A 21 -1.05 8.43 -22.10
N GLY A 22 -0.71 9.62 -21.56
CA GLY A 22 -1.45 10.85 -21.80
C GLY A 22 -2.76 10.99 -21.01
N MET A 23 -3.15 10.00 -20.22
CA MET A 23 -4.32 10.10 -19.32
C MET A 23 -3.90 10.55 -17.92
N ALA A 24 -4.84 11.15 -17.21
CA ALA A 24 -4.68 11.55 -15.82
C ALA A 24 -5.80 10.98 -14.97
N LEU A 25 -5.47 10.61 -13.73
CA LEU A 25 -6.41 10.23 -12.70
C LEU A 25 -6.48 11.36 -11.67
N LEU A 26 -7.64 12.00 -11.57
CA LEU A 26 -7.92 13.04 -10.59
C LEU A 26 -8.84 12.49 -9.50
N PHE A 27 -8.46 12.66 -8.24
CA PHE A 27 -9.27 12.31 -7.09
C PHE A 27 -9.05 13.32 -5.95
N PHE A 28 -10.01 13.39 -5.02
CA PHE A 28 -9.99 14.33 -3.90
C PHE A 28 -9.73 13.59 -2.60
N PRO A 29 -8.53 13.69 -2.00
CA PRO A 29 -8.17 12.90 -0.82
C PRO A 29 -8.84 13.38 0.48
N SER A 30 -9.63 14.46 0.40
CA SER A 30 -10.32 15.06 1.53
C SER A 30 -11.72 15.54 1.15
N PHE A 31 -12.62 15.54 2.13
CA PHE A 31 -13.92 16.20 2.03
C PHE A 31 -13.76 17.74 2.01
N ARG A 32 -14.86 18.45 1.71
CA ARG A 32 -14.89 19.92 1.70
C ARG A 32 -14.42 20.57 3.01
N ASN A 33 -14.56 19.88 4.14
CA ASN A 33 -14.12 20.33 5.46
C ASN A 33 -12.65 19.99 5.77
N GLY A 34 -11.88 19.50 4.80
CA GLY A 34 -10.47 19.15 4.95
C GLY A 34 -10.20 17.81 5.63
N ARG A 35 -11.22 17.12 6.16
CA ARG A 35 -11.04 15.78 6.74
C ARG A 35 -10.64 14.79 5.64
N PRO A 36 -9.68 13.88 5.89
CA PRO A 36 -9.32 12.84 4.92
C PRO A 36 -10.53 12.00 4.51
N ASP A 37 -10.62 11.63 3.23
CA ASP A 37 -11.59 10.67 2.72
C ASP A 37 -10.95 9.27 2.65
N PRO A 38 -11.27 8.34 3.58
CA PRO A 38 -10.68 7.01 3.61
C PRO A 38 -10.91 6.21 2.32
N ARG A 39 -11.97 6.52 1.57
CA ARG A 39 -12.29 5.82 0.31
C ARG A 39 -11.23 6.03 -0.77
N THR A 40 -10.44 7.09 -0.65
CA THR A 40 -9.37 7.44 -1.59
C THR A 40 -8.01 6.86 -1.23
N LEU A 41 -7.92 6.03 -0.18
CA LEU A 41 -6.72 5.23 0.06
C LEU A 41 -6.45 4.38 -1.18
N HIS A 42 -5.26 4.55 -1.74
CA HIS A 42 -4.89 3.92 -2.99
C HIS A 42 -3.47 3.40 -2.95
N GLU A 43 -3.22 2.48 -3.86
CA GLU A 43 -1.94 1.84 -4.08
C GLU A 43 -1.56 1.94 -5.56
N ALA A 44 -0.27 2.12 -5.81
CA ALA A 44 0.29 1.93 -7.14
C ALA A 44 0.79 0.48 -7.23
N GLU A 45 0.03 -0.38 -7.92
CA GLU A 45 0.44 -1.76 -8.15
C GLU A 45 1.71 -1.80 -9.01
N GLU A 46 2.50 -2.85 -8.81
CA GLU A 46 3.71 -3.10 -9.61
C GLU A 46 3.33 -3.49 -11.05
N PRO A 47 4.00 -2.95 -12.08
CA PRO A 47 3.83 -3.45 -13.43
C PRO A 47 4.36 -4.88 -13.52
N THR A 48 3.58 -5.78 -14.11
CA THR A 48 4.02 -7.16 -14.35
C THR A 48 4.66 -7.34 -15.71
N ASP A 49 4.43 -6.38 -16.62
CA ASP A 49 5.02 -6.36 -17.96
C ASP A 49 5.25 -4.91 -18.42
N GLY A 50 6.51 -4.61 -18.76
CA GLY A 50 6.99 -3.26 -19.09
C GLY A 50 7.24 -2.36 -17.88
N ASP A 51 7.60 -1.11 -18.16
CA ASP A 51 7.90 -0.09 -17.16
C ASP A 51 6.75 0.92 -16.98
N LYS A 52 6.50 1.32 -15.72
CA LYS A 52 5.50 2.34 -15.38
C LYS A 52 6.17 3.66 -15.00
N TYR A 53 5.91 4.70 -15.79
CA TYR A 53 6.30 6.08 -15.48
C TYR A 53 5.06 6.94 -15.23
N ILE A 54 5.10 7.75 -14.17
CA ILE A 54 4.02 8.68 -13.81
C ILE A 54 4.58 10.04 -13.41
N MET A 55 3.73 11.06 -13.50
CA MET A 55 3.94 12.36 -12.84
C MET A 55 2.82 12.55 -11.82
N GLN A 56 3.16 12.96 -10.61
CA GLN A 56 2.19 13.18 -9.54
C GLN A 56 2.27 14.62 -9.05
N LEU A 57 1.13 15.31 -9.04
CA LEU A 57 0.98 16.66 -8.52
C LEU A 57 0.02 16.65 -7.33
N TRP A 58 0.47 17.16 -6.19
CA TRP A 58 -0.37 17.39 -5.02
C TRP A 58 -0.74 18.85 -4.93
N ILE A 59 -2.04 19.11 -4.77
CA ILE A 59 -2.57 20.46 -4.55
C ILE A 59 -3.08 20.51 -3.12
N ALA A 60 -2.37 21.24 -2.26
CA ALA A 60 -2.81 21.50 -0.90
C ALA A 60 -3.87 22.61 -0.86
N GLY A 61 -4.76 22.55 0.13
CA GLY A 61 -5.65 23.68 0.45
C GLY A 61 -4.85 24.90 0.89
N ALA A 62 -5.54 26.02 1.12
CA ALA A 62 -4.91 27.23 1.62
C ALA A 62 -4.09 26.93 2.89
N VAL A 63 -2.77 27.00 2.76
CA VAL A 63 -1.86 27.04 3.91
C VAL A 63 -2.07 28.40 4.56
N ASP A 64 -2.51 28.41 5.82
CA ASP A 64 -2.41 29.64 6.61
C ASP A 64 -0.93 30.01 6.66
N LYS A 65 -0.59 31.16 6.10
CA LYS A 65 0.75 31.75 6.08
C LYS A 65 1.31 31.98 7.48
N ASN A 66 0.46 31.96 8.51
CA ASN A 66 0.83 32.05 9.91
C ASN A 66 0.78 30.70 10.65
N ALA A 67 0.42 29.59 9.97
CA ALA A 67 0.44 28.27 10.58
C ALA A 67 1.87 27.95 11.02
N VAL A 68 2.04 27.74 12.32
CA VAL A 68 3.30 27.27 12.87
C VAL A 68 3.53 25.86 12.30
N PRO A 69 4.71 25.56 11.71
CA PRO A 69 4.99 24.21 11.24
C PRO A 69 4.76 23.25 12.39
N ALA A 70 3.99 22.17 12.15
CA ALA A 70 3.75 21.16 13.16
C ALA A 70 5.10 20.67 13.69
N THR A 71 5.31 20.77 15.00
CA THR A 71 6.47 20.16 15.64
C THR A 71 6.47 18.68 15.26
N PRO A 72 7.60 18.15 14.74
CA PRO A 72 7.65 16.74 14.40
C PRO A 72 7.35 15.94 15.67
N VAL A 73 6.24 15.20 15.64
CA VAL A 73 5.89 14.28 16.72
C VAL A 73 7.01 13.24 16.75
N PRO A 74 7.70 13.01 17.88
CA PRO A 74 8.73 12.00 17.94
C PRO A 74 8.13 10.66 17.53
N SER A 75 8.71 10.03 16.51
CA SER A 75 8.30 8.72 16.05
C SER A 75 8.36 7.75 17.23
N THR A 76 7.21 7.24 17.67
CA THR A 76 7.20 6.12 18.62
C THR A 76 7.93 4.94 17.92
N PRO A 77 8.89 4.27 18.60
CA PRO A 77 9.57 3.13 17.99
C PRO A 77 8.56 2.08 17.54
N ALA A 78 8.80 1.51 16.35
CA ALA A 78 7.97 0.49 15.72
C ALA A 78 7.53 -0.59 16.72
N GLN A 79 6.24 -0.88 16.76
CA GLN A 79 5.71 -2.03 17.50
C GLN A 79 6.40 -3.29 16.99
N THR A 80 7.23 -3.91 17.83
CA THR A 80 7.89 -5.17 17.54
C THR A 80 6.81 -6.24 17.29
N LYS A 81 6.77 -6.81 16.08
CA LYS A 81 5.90 -7.95 15.77
C LYS A 81 6.07 -9.05 16.84
N PRO A 82 5.00 -9.64 17.38
CA PRO A 82 5.14 -10.74 18.34
C PRO A 82 5.85 -11.93 17.68
N LYS A 83 6.91 -12.40 18.35
CA LYS A 83 7.73 -13.54 17.92
C LYS A 83 6.88 -14.81 17.97
N VAL A 84 6.49 -15.33 16.82
CA VAL A 84 5.83 -16.64 16.69
C VAL A 84 6.77 -17.71 17.28
N LYS A 85 6.37 -18.34 18.39
CA LYS A 85 7.06 -19.51 18.93
C LYS A 85 6.76 -20.71 18.02
N THR A 86 7.71 -21.09 17.19
CA THR A 86 7.72 -22.38 16.49
C THR A 86 7.99 -23.50 17.49
N THR A 87 6.97 -24.28 17.81
CA THR A 87 7.11 -25.55 18.54
C THR A 87 7.76 -26.60 17.62
N PRO A 88 8.78 -27.36 18.04
CA PRO A 88 9.35 -28.40 17.21
C PRO A 88 8.38 -29.58 17.06
N ALA A 89 8.14 -30.00 15.82
CA ALA A 89 7.38 -31.19 15.49
C ALA A 89 8.04 -32.46 16.05
N LYS A 90 7.28 -33.27 16.81
CA LYS A 90 7.69 -34.61 17.26
C LYS A 90 8.03 -35.49 16.05
N LYS A 91 9.28 -35.93 15.93
CA LYS A 91 9.71 -37.00 15.00
C LYS A 91 8.92 -38.29 15.32
N LYS A 92 8.03 -38.70 14.42
CA LYS A 92 7.44 -40.05 14.44
C LYS A 92 8.50 -41.06 13.99
N LYS A 93 8.94 -41.90 14.91
CA LYS A 93 9.75 -43.11 14.65
C LYS A 93 8.82 -44.12 13.95
N LYS A 94 9.03 -44.40 12.66
CA LYS A 94 8.40 -45.55 11.99
C LYS A 94 9.45 -46.60 11.67
N THR A 95 9.12 -47.79 12.15
CA THR A 95 9.86 -49.04 12.24
C THR A 95 10.15 -49.67 10.87
N ALA A 96 11.32 -50.31 10.78
CA ALA A 96 11.72 -51.14 9.65
C ALA A 96 10.78 -52.36 9.50
N ALA A 97 10.44 -52.69 8.25
CA ALA A 97 9.80 -53.94 7.87
C ALA A 97 10.86 -54.95 7.38
N PRO A 98 10.68 -56.27 7.62
CA PRO A 98 11.71 -57.27 7.32
C PRO A 98 11.72 -57.68 5.84
N LYS A 99 12.91 -58.01 5.36
CA LYS A 99 13.16 -58.59 4.03
C LYS A 99 12.50 -59.97 3.88
N ARG A 100 11.95 -60.22 2.70
CA ARG A 100 11.81 -61.55 2.09
C ARG A 100 12.16 -61.42 0.61
#